data_AF-A0A0R1SM57-F1
#
_entry.id   AF-A0A0R1SM57-F1
#
_cell.length_a   1.000
_cell.length_b   1.000
_cell.length_c   1.000
_cell.angle_alpha   90.00
_cell.angle_beta   90.00
_cell.angle_gamma   90.00
#
_symmetry.space_group_name_H-M   'P 1'
#
loop_
_entity.id
_entity.type
_entity.pdbx_description
1 polymer ?
#
loop_
_entity_poly.entity_id
_entity_poly.type
_entity_poly.pdbx_seq_one_letter_code
_entity_poly.pdbx_strand_id
1 'polypeptide(L)'
;MGMSDELRQLLLSTNLGKSREHPLAGWNVLTILYGNRASADIPRTLDFLVEQYNGNYLDEKSEEEMISDNVLKNVLKTLNEDAKFIEVSPRKIRRRMESGSYHMQQASVYRITSRGIEFLVMLPKVLDAETTVTANISRINEYCRLIKKLNSPHLDSTNTQLFNDFNNMVSAYTDVMKGMHKLSEDLDEISNDLAFSHGGKIAEHLNNMLDDKALPAYNRLIKQGSLIQNLIKKENFAEMIARSRQGDDSLEIDQAINDQVKLTVQRNQDQLFVQTKLMQLSASFEPTSSAIDSSYDSIYLIFQTILDSIKLLSNEFDHINAQTIDVKQLTKDIDKLLINFKNIRIPKQLPRHLAQDRSDSNPDDLLDASVLGAVIYQANTVERTTATVADNPVIAGDDKIDDNQTSALSEFQKLIMIDSKNGRLDRNLEVSNLVTRDEIIRLYSATNYDYYESFAPFGRPVENVTAIFETGPIWIHCQNEKYSVQLPNGFYFNF
;
A
#
# COMPACT_ATOMS: atom_id res chain seq x y z
N MET A 1 7.32 20.32 -7.25
CA MET A 1 6.07 19.57 -7.05
C MET A 1 5.01 20.59 -6.68
N GLY A 2 4.00 20.79 -7.53
CA GLY A 2 2.90 21.70 -7.20
C GLY A 2 2.01 21.07 -6.14
N MET A 3 1.81 21.75 -5.01
CA MET A 3 0.83 21.36 -3.98
C MET A 3 -0.56 21.69 -4.52
N SER A 4 -1.52 20.74 -4.45
CA SER A 4 -2.91 21.02 -4.83
C SER A 4 -3.52 22.06 -3.88
N ASP A 5 -4.42 22.91 -4.39
CA ASP A 5 -5.02 23.98 -3.58
C ASP A 5 -5.88 23.43 -2.42
N GLU A 6 -6.46 22.23 -2.59
CA GLU A 6 -7.21 21.50 -1.57
C GLU A 6 -6.30 21.01 -0.44
N LEU A 7 -5.17 20.37 -0.77
CA LEU A 7 -4.16 19.94 0.21
C LEU A 7 -3.60 21.14 0.97
N ARG A 8 -3.35 22.24 0.27
CA ARG A 8 -2.89 23.50 0.87
C ARG A 8 -3.89 24.02 1.90
N GLN A 9 -5.18 24.11 1.57
CA GLN A 9 -6.20 24.59 2.51
C GLN A 9 -6.31 23.69 3.75
N LEU A 10 -6.23 22.37 3.56
CA LEU A 10 -6.27 21.43 4.66
C LEU A 10 -5.04 21.59 5.57
N LEU A 11 -3.84 21.72 5.00
CA LEU A 11 -2.60 21.94 5.75
C LEU A 11 -2.60 23.28 6.51
N LEU A 12 -3.15 24.34 5.91
CA LEU A 12 -3.35 25.63 6.59
C LEU A 12 -4.31 25.50 7.77
N SER A 13 -5.38 24.69 7.63
CA SER A 13 -6.35 24.44 8.71
C SER A 13 -5.79 23.58 9.84
N THR A 14 -4.89 22.64 9.53
CA THR A 14 -4.21 21.80 10.54
C THR A 14 -3.06 22.54 11.22
N ASN A 15 -2.51 23.58 10.59
CA ASN A 15 -1.39 24.40 11.07
C ASN A 15 -0.29 23.56 11.75
N LEU A 16 0.28 22.65 10.96
CA LEU A 16 1.32 21.75 11.43
C LEU A 16 2.57 22.58 11.77
N GLY A 17 2.88 22.73 13.06
CA GLY A 17 3.98 23.57 13.54
C GLY A 17 3.55 24.87 14.23
N LYS A 18 2.25 25.19 14.26
CA LYS A 18 1.64 26.30 15.04
C LYS A 18 2.31 27.66 14.79
N SER A 19 2.84 27.90 13.60
CA SER A 19 3.45 29.18 13.23
C SER A 19 2.43 30.05 12.51
N ARG A 20 2.25 31.29 12.95
CA ARG A 20 1.32 32.23 12.32
C ARG A 20 1.90 32.82 11.03
N GLU A 21 3.21 33.01 11.01
CA GLU A 21 3.96 33.61 9.90
C GLU A 21 4.32 32.57 8.83
N HIS A 22 4.45 31.29 9.22
CA HIS A 22 4.82 30.18 8.33
C HIS A 22 3.88 28.98 8.50
N PRO A 23 2.63 29.07 8.03
CA PRO A 23 1.58 28.09 8.34
C PRO A 23 1.80 26.71 7.68
N LEU A 24 2.60 26.63 6.62
CA LEU A 24 2.98 25.38 5.94
C LEU A 24 4.33 24.82 6.40
N ALA A 25 4.98 25.46 7.39
CA ALA A 25 6.34 25.13 7.78
C ALA A 25 6.51 23.67 8.19
N GLY A 26 5.56 23.10 8.95
CA GLY A 26 5.65 21.71 9.37
C GLY A 26 5.62 20.72 8.21
N TRP A 27 4.80 20.96 7.19
CA TRP A 27 4.74 20.11 6.00
C TRP A 27 6.02 20.19 5.19
N ASN A 28 6.46 21.40 4.86
CA ASN A 28 7.65 21.65 4.06
C ASN A 28 8.92 21.08 4.73
N VAL A 29 9.04 21.21 6.06
CA VAL A 29 10.14 20.61 6.83
C VAL A 29 10.13 19.08 6.72
N LEU A 30 8.96 18.44 6.81
CA LEU A 30 8.85 17.00 6.60
C LEU A 30 9.22 16.62 5.16
N THR A 31 8.82 17.41 4.16
CA THR A 31 9.17 17.18 2.75
C THR A 31 10.68 17.27 2.51
N ILE A 32 11.35 18.27 3.09
CA ILE A 32 12.82 18.40 3.05
C ILE A 32 13.47 17.17 3.68
N LEU A 33 13.00 16.73 4.84
CA LEU A 33 13.52 15.53 5.50
C LEU A 33 13.20 14.24 4.72
N TYR A 34 12.13 14.19 3.96
CA TYR A 34 11.79 13.01 3.17
C TYR A 34 12.62 12.90 1.88
N GLY A 35 12.67 13.98 1.09
CA GLY A 35 13.22 13.99 -0.28
C GLY A 35 14.75 13.99 -0.35
N ASN A 36 15.46 14.50 0.66
CA ASN A 36 16.91 14.68 0.60
C ASN A 36 17.71 13.40 0.95
N ARG A 37 17.39 12.27 0.30
CA ARG A 37 18.10 10.99 0.47
C ARG A 37 19.40 10.92 -0.34
N ALA A 38 19.53 11.73 -1.41
CA ALA A 38 20.69 11.74 -2.30
C ALA A 38 21.96 12.34 -1.67
N SER A 39 21.82 13.21 -0.67
CA SER A 39 22.94 13.82 0.06
C SER A 39 23.15 13.17 1.42
N ALA A 40 23.36 11.84 1.44
CA ALA A 40 23.61 11.08 2.66
C ALA A 40 24.81 11.61 3.50
N ASP A 41 25.70 12.39 2.87
CA ASP A 41 26.91 12.93 3.47
C ASP A 41 26.73 14.30 4.18
N ILE A 42 25.59 14.97 3.99
CA ILE A 42 25.30 16.27 4.63
C ILE A 42 24.45 16.05 5.89
N PRO A 43 24.93 16.42 7.08
CA PRO A 43 24.15 16.30 8.30
C PRO A 43 22.96 17.26 8.28
N ARG A 44 21.77 16.74 8.54
CA ARG A 44 20.50 17.48 8.56
C ARG A 44 20.36 18.30 9.86
N THR A 45 21.15 19.35 9.97
CA THR A 45 21.12 20.30 11.09
C THR A 45 20.03 21.36 10.91
N LEU A 46 19.87 22.22 11.92
CA LEU A 46 18.99 23.39 11.84
C LEU A 46 19.39 24.29 10.65
N ASP A 47 20.66 24.67 10.56
CA ASP A 47 21.18 25.56 9.50
C ASP A 47 20.85 25.01 8.10
N PHE A 48 21.02 23.69 7.91
CA PHE A 48 20.66 23.02 6.66
C PHE A 48 19.16 23.12 6.35
N LEU A 49 18.30 22.93 7.35
CA LEU A 49 16.85 23.02 7.16
C LEU A 49 16.41 24.45 6.84
N VAL A 50 17.02 25.47 7.47
CA VAL A 50 16.76 26.89 7.17
C VAL A 50 17.17 27.22 5.74
N GLU A 51 18.38 26.81 5.33
CA GLU A 51 18.89 27.06 3.98
C GLU A 51 17.99 26.41 2.91
N GLN A 52 17.61 25.15 3.11
CA GLN A 52 16.74 24.44 2.19
C GLN A 52 15.32 25.02 2.14
N TYR A 53 14.76 25.39 3.30
CA TYR A 53 13.43 26.00 3.37
C TYR A 53 13.39 27.33 2.63
N ASN A 54 14.30 28.24 2.97
CA ASN A 54 14.35 29.58 2.39
C ASN A 54 14.74 29.58 0.91
N GLY A 55 15.48 28.56 0.45
CA GLY A 55 15.85 28.44 -0.96
C GLY A 55 14.75 27.88 -1.86
N ASN A 56 13.93 26.97 -1.35
CA ASN A 56 13.10 26.11 -2.21
C ASN A 56 11.61 25.97 -1.79
N TYR A 57 11.22 26.42 -0.60
CA TYR A 57 9.90 26.11 -0.02
C TYR A 57 9.13 27.33 0.50
N LEU A 58 9.60 28.55 0.22
CA LEU A 58 8.84 29.76 0.52
C LEU A 58 7.56 29.80 -0.31
N ASP A 59 6.44 30.12 0.35
CA ASP A 59 5.16 30.21 -0.32
C ASP A 59 5.01 31.52 -1.10
N GLU A 60 5.24 31.45 -2.41
CA GLU A 60 5.07 32.57 -3.34
C GLU A 60 3.65 33.16 -3.33
N LYS A 61 2.61 32.36 -3.05
CA LYS A 61 1.22 32.85 -3.05
C LYS A 61 0.88 33.68 -1.81
N SER A 62 1.61 33.51 -0.70
CA SER A 62 1.38 34.24 0.54
C SER A 62 2.42 35.34 0.79
N GLU A 63 3.35 35.57 -0.16
CA GLU A 63 4.52 36.45 0.01
C GLU A 63 5.27 36.19 1.32
N GLU A 64 5.55 34.90 1.60
CA GLU A 64 6.17 34.47 2.85
C GLU A 64 7.60 35.01 2.99
N GLU A 65 7.90 35.66 4.12
CA GLU A 65 9.26 36.13 4.45
C GLU A 65 10.20 34.94 4.74
N MET A 66 11.51 35.18 4.81
CA MET A 66 12.48 34.12 5.15
C MET A 66 12.26 33.60 6.57
N ILE A 67 12.22 32.28 6.75
CA ILE A 67 12.06 31.66 8.06
C ILE A 67 13.29 31.91 8.92
N SER A 68 13.06 32.33 10.17
CA SER A 68 14.11 32.50 11.17
C SER A 68 14.40 31.21 11.95
N ASP A 69 15.63 31.08 12.45
CA ASP A 69 16.07 29.95 13.29
C ASP A 69 15.15 29.70 14.49
N ASN A 70 14.62 30.77 15.10
CA ASN A 70 13.75 30.67 16.28
C ASN A 70 12.38 30.10 15.92
N VAL A 71 11.80 30.53 14.80
CA VAL A 71 10.53 29.99 14.31
C VAL A 71 10.70 28.54 13.92
N LEU A 72 11.77 28.21 13.18
CA LEU A 72 12.02 26.83 12.76
C LEU A 72 12.28 25.90 13.96
N LYS A 73 12.99 26.35 15.00
CA LYS A 73 13.15 25.58 16.26
C LYS A 73 11.80 25.28 16.92
N ASN A 74 10.88 26.23 16.94
CA ASN A 74 9.53 26.01 17.49
C ASN A 74 8.75 24.98 16.66
N VAL A 75 8.80 25.08 15.33
CA VAL A 75 8.18 24.10 14.42
C VAL A 75 8.76 22.71 14.63
N LEU A 76 10.09 22.58 14.69
CA LEU A 76 10.77 21.29 14.95
C LEU A 76 10.43 20.74 16.33
N LYS A 77 10.29 21.60 17.34
CA LYS A 77 9.84 21.18 18.68
C LYS A 77 8.43 20.58 18.62
N THR A 78 7.49 21.24 17.95
CA THR A 78 6.13 20.73 17.77
C THR A 78 6.10 19.42 16.97
N LEU A 79 6.89 19.30 15.90
CA LEU A 79 6.98 18.08 15.11
C LEU A 79 7.57 16.89 15.90
N ASN A 80 8.47 17.16 16.85
CA ASN A 80 9.10 16.14 17.70
C ASN A 80 8.22 15.76 18.90
N GLU A 81 7.76 16.74 19.68
CA GLU A 81 7.08 16.53 20.96
C GLU A 81 5.59 16.20 20.80
N ASP A 82 4.84 17.02 20.02
CA ASP A 82 3.39 16.88 19.88
C ASP A 82 3.03 15.79 18.86
N ALA A 83 3.66 15.84 17.68
CA ALA A 83 3.30 14.99 16.55
C ALA A 83 4.13 13.68 16.47
N LYS A 84 5.35 13.68 17.02
CA LYS A 84 6.33 12.58 16.92
C LYS A 84 6.62 12.17 15.47
N PHE A 85 6.66 13.14 14.55
CA PHE A 85 6.98 12.90 13.14
C PHE A 85 8.47 12.95 12.85
N ILE A 86 9.26 13.56 13.73
CA ILE A 86 10.71 13.65 13.61
C ILE A 86 11.40 13.16 14.87
N GLU A 87 12.61 12.64 14.70
CA GLU A 87 13.54 12.27 15.76
C GLU A 87 14.73 13.23 15.76
N VAL A 88 15.17 13.59 16.96
CA VAL A 88 16.32 14.49 17.18
C VAL A 88 17.45 13.70 17.83
N SER A 89 18.59 13.62 17.15
CA SER A 89 19.78 12.94 17.66
C SER A 89 20.97 13.89 17.74
N PRO A 90 21.61 14.09 18.90
CA PRO A 90 22.84 14.85 18.98
C PRO A 90 23.99 14.06 18.32
N ARG A 91 24.62 14.62 17.30
CA ARG A 91 25.78 14.00 16.62
C ARG A 91 26.94 14.97 16.53
N LYS A 92 28.17 14.43 16.55
CA LYS A 92 29.36 15.20 16.21
C LYS A 92 29.46 15.28 14.70
N ILE A 93 29.44 16.50 14.16
CA ILE A 93 29.45 16.77 12.74
C ILE A 93 30.70 17.57 12.36
N ARG A 94 31.20 17.35 11.14
CA ARG A 94 32.28 18.13 10.55
C ARG A 94 31.68 19.38 9.93
N ARG A 95 31.96 20.55 10.49
CA ARG A 95 31.59 21.85 9.90
C ARG A 95 32.81 22.43 9.19
N ARG A 96 32.64 22.87 7.96
CA ARG A 96 33.66 23.63 7.24
C ARG A 96 33.61 25.09 7.73
N MET A 97 34.75 25.60 8.19
CA MET A 97 34.92 27.00 8.58
C MET A 97 35.11 27.87 7.33
N GLU A 98 34.87 29.17 7.44
CA GLU A 98 35.16 30.14 6.36
C GLU A 98 36.64 30.13 5.96
N SER A 99 37.54 29.79 6.88
CA SER A 99 38.97 29.56 6.65
C SER A 99 39.30 28.31 5.82
N GLY A 100 38.29 27.51 5.45
CA GLY A 100 38.46 26.26 4.69
C GLY A 100 38.79 25.02 5.54
N SER A 101 39.13 25.18 6.83
CA SER A 101 39.40 24.07 7.76
C SER A 101 38.14 23.40 8.28
N TYR A 102 38.20 22.11 8.64
CA TYR A 102 37.09 21.38 9.26
C TYR A 102 37.18 21.41 10.79
N HIS A 103 36.07 21.73 11.45
CA HIS A 103 35.93 21.68 12.91
C HIS A 103 34.83 20.69 13.31
N MET A 104 35.09 19.91 14.36
CA MET A 104 34.11 18.97 14.91
C MET A 104 33.23 19.69 15.92
N GLN A 105 31.95 19.88 15.58
CA GLN A 105 30.96 20.50 16.48
C GLN A 105 29.87 19.48 16.82
N GLN A 106 29.36 19.52 18.05
CA GLN A 106 28.16 18.76 18.41
C GLN A 106 26.92 19.55 17.97
N ALA A 107 26.08 18.94 17.14
CA ALA A 107 24.85 19.55 16.65
C ALA A 107 23.69 18.54 16.67
N SER A 108 22.47 19.05 16.79
CA SER A 108 21.25 18.24 16.66
C SER A 108 21.01 17.91 15.20
N VAL A 109 20.90 16.62 14.89
CA VAL A 109 20.54 16.10 13.57
C VAL A 109 19.10 15.62 13.60
N TYR A 110 18.32 16.06 12.63
CA TYR A 110 16.90 15.75 12.51
C TYR A 110 16.68 14.63 11.49
N ARG A 111 15.89 13.63 11.86
CA ARG A 111 15.49 12.53 10.98
C ARG A 111 13.97 12.40 10.99
N ILE A 112 13.38 12.19 9.82
CA ILE A 112 11.95 11.87 9.75
C ILE A 112 11.73 10.44 10.25
N THR A 113 10.73 10.27 11.12
CA THR A 113 10.31 8.95 11.63
C THR A 113 9.46 8.22 10.60
N SER A 114 9.25 6.92 10.77
CA SER A 114 8.32 6.15 9.93
C SER A 114 6.92 6.77 9.91
N ARG A 115 6.44 7.24 11.07
CA ARG A 115 5.14 7.92 11.21
C ARG A 115 5.07 9.24 10.45
N GLY A 116 6.17 10.01 10.43
CA GLY A 116 6.25 11.26 9.68
C GLY A 116 6.28 11.04 8.16
N ILE A 117 6.97 9.98 7.70
CA ILE A 117 6.98 9.58 6.28
C ILE A 117 5.58 9.19 5.85
N GLU A 118 4.94 8.34 6.64
CA GLU A 118 3.59 7.86 6.39
C GLU A 118 2.56 9.00 6.30
N PHE A 119 2.58 9.93 7.26
CA PHE A 119 1.71 11.11 7.21
C PHE A 119 1.87 11.87 5.88
N LEU A 120 3.10 11.98 5.38
CA LEU A 120 3.42 12.68 4.14
C LEU A 120 2.91 11.94 2.90
N VAL A 121 2.97 10.61 2.90
CA VAL A 121 2.56 9.77 1.76
C VAL A 121 1.05 9.55 1.73
N MET A 122 0.43 9.32 2.90
CA MET A 122 -0.98 8.94 3.00
C MET A 122 -1.94 10.12 2.89
N LEU A 123 -1.56 11.30 3.41
CA LEU A 123 -2.46 12.46 3.44
C LEU A 123 -2.96 12.87 2.04
N PRO A 124 -2.11 12.97 0.99
CA PRO A 124 -2.57 13.28 -0.36
C PRO A 124 -3.53 12.21 -0.92
N LYS A 125 -3.22 10.92 -0.73
CA LYS A 125 -4.06 9.82 -1.25
C LYS A 125 -5.45 9.80 -0.61
N VAL A 126 -5.51 10.01 0.70
CA VAL A 126 -6.79 10.09 1.43
C VAL A 126 -7.60 11.31 1.00
N LEU A 127 -6.95 12.44 0.73
CA LEU A 127 -7.61 13.62 0.18
C LEU A 127 -8.17 13.36 -1.23
N ASP A 128 -7.41 12.69 -2.10
CA ASP A 128 -7.86 12.35 -3.44
C ASP A 128 -9.07 11.39 -3.41
N ALA A 129 -9.06 10.43 -2.48
CA ALA A 129 -10.20 9.56 -2.22
C ALA A 129 -11.42 10.35 -1.70
N GLU A 130 -11.22 11.30 -0.78
CA GLU A 130 -12.27 12.18 -0.25
C GLU A 130 -12.93 13.02 -1.35
N THR A 131 -12.13 13.64 -2.20
CA THR A 131 -12.61 14.44 -3.33
C THR A 131 -13.40 13.57 -4.29
N THR A 132 -12.93 12.35 -4.56
CA THR A 132 -13.63 11.38 -5.40
C THR A 132 -14.98 10.97 -4.80
N VAL A 133 -15.03 10.67 -3.49
CA VAL A 133 -16.27 10.36 -2.77
C VAL A 133 -17.26 11.51 -2.83
N THR A 134 -16.80 12.74 -2.55
CA THR A 134 -17.67 13.93 -2.52
C THR A 134 -18.24 14.25 -3.90
N ALA A 135 -17.42 14.18 -4.94
CA ALA A 135 -17.85 14.34 -6.33
C ALA A 135 -18.88 13.28 -6.72
N ASN A 136 -18.63 12.02 -6.37
CA ASN A 136 -19.57 10.92 -6.62
C ASN A 136 -20.91 11.11 -5.92
N ILE A 137 -20.92 11.51 -4.64
CA ILE A 137 -22.16 11.76 -3.90
C ILE A 137 -23.02 12.82 -4.60
N SER A 138 -22.39 13.90 -5.08
CA SER A 138 -23.09 14.94 -5.83
C SER A 138 -23.73 14.39 -7.11
N ARG A 139 -22.97 13.62 -7.90
CA ARG A 139 -23.47 12.98 -9.13
C ARG A 139 -24.55 11.93 -8.88
N ILE A 140 -24.45 11.15 -7.81
CA ILE A 140 -25.50 10.20 -7.39
C ILE A 140 -26.80 10.94 -7.06
N ASN A 141 -26.72 12.06 -6.35
CA ASN A 141 -27.89 12.87 -6.02
C ASN A 141 -28.55 13.45 -7.29
N GLU A 142 -27.73 13.94 -8.22
CA GLU A 142 -28.18 14.42 -9.53
C GLU A 142 -28.90 13.32 -10.32
N TYR A 143 -28.27 12.14 -10.43
CA TYR A 143 -28.84 10.96 -11.07
C TYR A 143 -30.18 10.55 -10.46
N CYS A 144 -30.25 10.42 -9.13
CA CYS A 144 -31.47 10.06 -8.43
C CYS A 144 -32.59 11.08 -8.68
N ARG A 145 -32.27 12.37 -8.76
CA ARG A 145 -33.23 13.43 -9.07
C ARG A 145 -33.75 13.31 -10.51
N LEU A 146 -32.84 13.09 -11.48
CA LEU A 146 -33.19 12.98 -12.89
C LEU A 146 -34.03 11.73 -13.18
N ILE A 147 -33.69 10.58 -12.59
CA ILE A 147 -34.50 9.36 -12.72
C ILE A 147 -35.92 9.56 -12.21
N LYS A 148 -36.08 10.23 -11.05
CA LYS A 148 -37.40 10.52 -10.50
C LYS A 148 -38.19 11.46 -11.42
N LYS A 149 -37.53 12.47 -11.99
CA LYS A 149 -38.15 13.39 -12.96
C LYS A 149 -38.63 12.63 -14.20
N LEU A 150 -37.80 11.77 -14.78
CA LEU A 150 -38.11 10.96 -15.97
C LEU A 150 -39.17 9.87 -15.72
N ASN A 151 -39.35 9.44 -14.48
CA ASN A 151 -40.40 8.49 -14.12
C ASN A 151 -41.77 9.13 -13.87
N SER A 152 -41.88 10.46 -13.92
CA SER A 152 -43.15 11.17 -13.72
C SER A 152 -44.25 10.69 -14.68
N PRO A 153 -45.53 10.71 -14.27
CA PRO A 153 -46.64 10.21 -15.08
C PRO A 153 -46.94 11.09 -16.30
N HIS A 154 -46.53 12.37 -16.29
CA HIS A 154 -46.69 13.30 -17.40
C HIS A 154 -45.32 13.85 -17.76
N LEU A 155 -44.85 13.49 -18.96
CA LEU A 155 -43.59 13.98 -19.52
C LEU A 155 -43.91 14.90 -20.68
N ASP A 156 -43.34 16.09 -20.68
CA ASP A 156 -43.47 17.03 -21.77
C ASP A 156 -42.39 16.74 -22.82
N SER A 157 -42.81 16.45 -24.05
CA SER A 157 -41.92 16.20 -25.19
C SER A 157 -41.90 17.35 -26.20
N THR A 158 -42.48 18.50 -25.86
CA THR A 158 -42.53 19.69 -26.74
C THR A 158 -41.21 20.46 -26.76
N ASN A 159 -40.41 20.35 -25.71
CA ASN A 159 -39.12 21.04 -25.54
C ASN A 159 -37.95 20.03 -25.48
N THR A 160 -36.73 20.47 -25.82
CA THR A 160 -35.47 19.72 -25.71
C THR A 160 -35.10 19.24 -24.30
N GLN A 161 -35.75 19.77 -23.26
CA GLN A 161 -35.45 19.51 -21.86
C GLN A 161 -35.52 18.03 -21.49
N LEU A 162 -36.50 17.28 -22.02
CA LEU A 162 -36.65 15.84 -21.70
C LEU A 162 -35.46 15.01 -22.24
N PHE A 163 -34.97 15.33 -23.44
CA PHE A 163 -33.75 14.74 -23.99
C PHE A 163 -32.51 15.14 -23.17
N ASN A 164 -32.38 16.41 -22.81
CA ASN A 164 -31.27 16.90 -21.99
C ASN A 164 -31.25 16.25 -20.60
N ASP A 165 -32.40 16.08 -19.96
CA ASP A 165 -32.53 15.41 -18.67
C ASP A 165 -32.10 13.93 -18.76
N PHE A 166 -32.49 13.23 -19.84
CA PHE A 166 -32.05 11.84 -20.09
C PHE A 166 -30.54 11.76 -20.33
N ASN A 167 -29.99 12.64 -21.17
CA ASN A 167 -28.56 12.65 -21.45
C ASN A 167 -27.74 12.98 -20.20
N ASN A 168 -28.18 13.96 -19.40
CA ASN A 168 -27.55 14.30 -18.12
C ASN A 168 -27.65 13.15 -17.11
N MET A 169 -28.74 12.37 -17.12
CA MET A 169 -28.87 11.18 -16.28
C MET A 169 -27.83 10.12 -16.67
N VAL A 170 -27.67 9.84 -17.97
CA VAL A 170 -26.68 8.87 -18.47
C VAL A 170 -25.26 9.36 -18.19
N SER A 171 -24.99 10.65 -18.36
CA SER A 171 -23.68 11.25 -18.05
C SER A 171 -23.38 11.17 -16.56
N ALA A 172 -24.32 11.55 -15.69
CA ALA A 172 -24.15 11.46 -14.24
C ALA A 172 -23.88 10.02 -13.81
N TYR A 173 -24.58 9.05 -14.39
CA TYR A 173 -24.31 7.63 -14.15
C TYR A 173 -22.89 7.21 -14.53
N THR A 174 -22.46 7.60 -15.74
CA THR A 174 -21.13 7.27 -16.25
C THR A 174 -20.03 7.88 -15.38
N ASP A 175 -20.23 9.13 -14.92
CA ASP A 175 -19.32 9.81 -13.99
C ASP A 175 -19.25 9.09 -12.65
N VAL A 176 -20.39 8.62 -12.11
CA VAL A 176 -20.44 7.83 -10.87
C VAL A 176 -19.65 6.53 -11.02
N MET A 177 -19.83 5.80 -12.12
CA MET A 177 -19.10 4.56 -12.37
C MET A 177 -17.60 4.80 -12.43
N LYS A 178 -17.16 5.83 -13.16
CA LYS A 178 -15.73 6.23 -13.20
C LYS A 178 -15.19 6.57 -11.82
N GLY A 179 -15.95 7.34 -11.03
CA GLY A 179 -15.53 7.69 -9.68
C GLY A 179 -15.51 6.48 -8.75
N MET A 180 -16.42 5.51 -8.92
CA MET A 180 -16.41 4.26 -8.14
C MET A 180 -15.21 3.39 -8.48
N HIS A 181 -14.83 3.27 -9.75
CA HIS A 181 -13.60 2.59 -10.16
C HIS A 181 -12.36 3.27 -9.59
N LYS A 182 -12.26 4.59 -9.74
CA LYS A 182 -11.15 5.36 -9.18
C LYS A 182 -11.07 5.18 -7.66
N LEU A 183 -12.19 5.28 -6.96
CA LEU A 183 -12.22 5.05 -5.52
C LEU A 183 -11.76 3.63 -5.15
N SER A 184 -12.17 2.62 -5.92
CA SER A 184 -11.70 1.25 -5.70
C SER A 184 -10.17 1.13 -5.84
N GLU A 185 -9.59 1.79 -6.85
CA GLU A 185 -8.14 1.83 -7.07
C GLU A 185 -7.42 2.59 -5.94
N ASP A 186 -7.91 3.78 -5.58
CA ASP A 186 -7.38 4.60 -4.48
C ASP A 186 -7.42 3.82 -3.15
N LEU A 187 -8.51 3.09 -2.87
CA LEU A 187 -8.65 2.29 -1.65
C LEU A 187 -7.71 1.07 -1.63
N ASP A 188 -7.52 0.40 -2.77
CA ASP A 188 -6.57 -0.71 -2.86
C ASP A 188 -5.12 -0.23 -2.64
N GLU A 189 -4.75 0.91 -3.21
CA GLU A 189 -3.43 1.51 -2.98
C GLU A 189 -3.23 1.91 -1.51
N ILE A 190 -4.22 2.58 -0.91
CA ILE A 190 -4.17 2.97 0.51
C ILE A 190 -4.10 1.74 1.41
N SER A 191 -4.85 0.68 1.08
CA SER A 191 -4.88 -0.55 1.88
C SER A 191 -3.56 -1.31 1.83
N ASN A 192 -2.94 -1.39 0.65
CA ASN A 192 -1.60 -1.96 0.50
C ASN A 192 -0.57 -1.15 1.31
N ASP A 193 -0.61 0.18 1.25
CA ASP A 193 0.32 1.03 2.00
C ASP A 193 0.10 0.95 3.53
N LEU A 194 -1.14 0.81 3.99
CA LEU A 194 -1.48 0.59 5.41
C LEU A 194 -0.92 -0.74 5.93
N ALA A 195 -1.00 -1.81 5.14
CA ALA A 195 -0.44 -3.12 5.53
C ALA A 195 1.08 -3.05 5.80
N PHE A 196 1.77 -2.03 5.26
CA PHE A 196 3.20 -1.80 5.49
C PHE A 196 3.54 -0.67 6.48
N SER A 197 2.58 0.19 6.86
CA SER A 197 2.83 1.42 7.65
C SER A 197 1.72 1.74 8.67
N HIS A 198 2.10 2.25 9.84
CA HIS A 198 1.28 2.28 11.07
C HIS A 198 0.27 3.46 11.13
N GLY A 199 -0.73 3.43 10.26
CA GLY A 199 -1.53 4.59 9.86
C GLY A 199 -2.86 4.82 10.56
N GLY A 200 -2.93 4.72 11.89
CA GLY A 200 -4.19 4.71 12.63
C GLY A 200 -5.16 5.88 12.32
N LYS A 201 -4.76 7.14 12.52
CA LYS A 201 -5.73 8.26 12.51
C LYS A 201 -6.24 8.70 11.14
N ILE A 202 -5.42 8.55 10.09
CA ILE A 202 -5.81 8.94 8.73
C ILE A 202 -6.72 7.86 8.14
N ALA A 203 -6.39 6.58 8.37
CA ALA A 203 -7.26 5.46 8.01
C ALA A 203 -8.62 5.53 8.70
N GLU A 204 -8.64 5.87 9.99
CA GLU A 204 -9.88 6.07 10.76
C GLU A 204 -10.78 7.15 10.14
N HIS A 205 -10.20 8.28 9.71
CA HIS A 205 -10.96 9.35 9.06
C HIS A 205 -11.58 8.89 7.74
N LEU A 206 -10.79 8.21 6.90
CA LEU A 206 -11.25 7.66 5.64
C LEU A 206 -12.35 6.62 5.86
N ASN A 207 -12.19 5.73 6.83
CA ASN A 207 -13.18 4.70 7.14
C ASN A 207 -14.52 5.31 7.56
N ASN A 208 -14.50 6.27 8.50
CA ASN A 208 -15.69 6.99 8.92
C ASN A 208 -16.38 7.69 7.74
N MET A 209 -15.62 8.28 6.82
CA MET A 209 -16.19 8.93 5.64
C MET A 209 -16.85 7.92 4.68
N LEU A 210 -16.22 6.77 4.47
CA LEU A 210 -16.76 5.72 3.61
C LEU A 210 -18.06 5.15 4.20
N ASP A 211 -18.07 4.87 5.49
CA ASP A 211 -19.23 4.34 6.21
C ASP A 211 -20.37 5.36 6.33
N ASP A 212 -20.08 6.59 6.73
CA ASP A 212 -21.11 7.59 7.02
C ASP A 212 -21.67 8.26 5.76
N LYS A 213 -20.86 8.39 4.69
CA LYS A 213 -21.24 9.17 3.50
C LYS A 213 -21.30 8.33 2.22
N ALA A 214 -20.24 7.59 1.90
CA ALA A 214 -20.13 6.91 0.61
C ALA A 214 -21.10 5.73 0.49
N LEU A 215 -21.08 4.80 1.46
CA LEU A 215 -21.95 3.61 1.45
C LEU A 215 -23.45 3.97 1.43
N PRO A 216 -23.95 4.94 2.22
CA PRO A 216 -25.35 5.37 2.12
C PRO A 216 -25.69 5.99 0.76
N ALA A 217 -24.76 6.68 0.10
CA ALA A 217 -24.98 7.21 -1.24
C ALA A 217 -25.07 6.10 -2.29
N TYR A 218 -24.14 5.13 -2.28
CA TYR A 218 -24.18 3.99 -3.20
C TYR A 218 -25.43 3.12 -2.98
N ASN A 219 -25.83 2.90 -1.73
CA ASN A 219 -27.10 2.23 -1.43
C ASN A 219 -28.33 2.97 -2.00
N ARG A 220 -28.31 4.31 -2.01
CA ARG A 220 -29.38 5.10 -2.65
C ARG A 220 -29.41 4.93 -4.16
N LEU A 221 -28.24 4.83 -4.79
CA LEU A 221 -28.08 4.57 -6.23
C LEU A 221 -28.69 3.20 -6.60
N ILE A 222 -28.25 2.13 -5.93
CA ILE A 222 -28.69 0.75 -6.18
C ILE A 222 -30.22 0.63 -6.07
N LYS A 223 -30.84 1.31 -5.10
CA LYS A 223 -32.30 1.33 -4.92
C LYS A 223 -33.07 1.93 -6.11
N GLN A 224 -32.43 2.72 -6.98
CA GLN A 224 -33.08 3.29 -8.16
C GLN A 224 -33.25 2.28 -9.31
N GLY A 225 -32.67 1.08 -9.25
CA GLY A 225 -32.74 0.09 -10.34
C GLY A 225 -34.17 -0.25 -10.78
N SER A 226 -35.11 -0.33 -9.83
CA SER A 226 -36.54 -0.57 -10.11
C SER A 226 -37.18 0.53 -10.97
N LEU A 227 -36.72 1.78 -10.82
CA LEU A 227 -37.21 2.91 -11.60
C LEU A 227 -36.70 2.88 -13.04
N ILE A 228 -35.52 2.33 -13.29
CA ILE A 228 -34.99 2.13 -14.65
C ILE A 228 -35.75 1.03 -15.37
N GLN A 229 -36.03 -0.07 -14.66
CA GLN A 229 -36.88 -1.16 -15.16
C GLN A 229 -38.28 -0.64 -15.55
N ASN A 230 -38.83 0.31 -14.79
CA ASN A 230 -40.09 0.96 -15.15
C ASN A 230 -39.98 1.81 -16.42
N LEU A 231 -38.86 2.51 -16.65
CA LEU A 231 -38.63 3.28 -17.87
C LEU A 231 -38.54 2.39 -19.11
N ILE A 232 -37.93 1.21 -19.00
CA ILE A 232 -37.83 0.24 -20.11
C ILE A 232 -39.21 -0.30 -20.49
N LYS A 233 -40.07 -0.54 -19.50
CA LYS A 233 -41.43 -1.07 -19.71
C LYS A 233 -42.39 -0.05 -20.33
N LYS A 234 -42.05 1.24 -20.35
CA LYS A 234 -42.89 2.26 -21.01
C LYS A 234 -42.68 2.19 -22.53
N GLU A 235 -43.66 1.64 -23.25
CA GLU A 235 -43.60 1.37 -24.71
C GLU A 235 -43.15 2.59 -25.56
N ASN A 236 -43.58 3.80 -25.20
CA ASN A 236 -43.31 5.01 -25.99
C ASN A 236 -42.20 5.89 -25.43
N PHE A 237 -41.48 5.47 -24.38
CA PHE A 237 -40.53 6.34 -23.70
C PHE A 237 -39.33 6.75 -24.57
N ALA A 238 -38.74 5.78 -25.29
CA ALA A 238 -37.62 6.07 -26.19
C ALA A 238 -38.02 6.99 -27.35
N GLU A 239 -39.24 6.82 -27.87
CA GLU A 239 -39.78 7.67 -28.93
C GLU A 239 -40.07 9.09 -28.42
N MET A 240 -40.62 9.24 -27.20
CA MET A 240 -40.86 10.55 -26.59
C MET A 240 -39.57 11.35 -26.37
N ILE A 241 -38.49 10.69 -25.94
CA ILE A 241 -37.18 11.33 -25.76
C ILE A 241 -36.59 11.75 -27.12
N ALA A 242 -36.65 10.86 -28.11
CA ALA A 242 -36.16 11.18 -29.45
C ALA A 242 -36.95 12.32 -30.11
N ARG A 243 -38.27 12.40 -29.85
CA ARG A 243 -39.12 13.53 -30.28
C ARG A 243 -38.77 14.82 -29.56
N SER A 244 -38.51 14.78 -28.25
CA SER A 244 -38.14 15.95 -27.44
C SER A 244 -36.90 16.66 -27.98
N ARG A 245 -35.89 15.93 -28.47
CA ARG A 245 -34.68 16.55 -29.05
C ARG A 245 -34.99 17.49 -30.22
N GLN A 246 -36.08 17.24 -30.95
CA GLN A 246 -36.59 18.06 -32.05
C GLN A 246 -37.70 19.01 -31.61
N GLY A 247 -37.73 19.36 -30.33
CA GLY A 247 -38.71 20.28 -29.75
C GLY A 247 -38.63 21.69 -30.36
N ASP A 248 -39.58 22.53 -29.98
CA ASP A 248 -39.75 23.88 -30.55
C ASP A 248 -38.56 24.83 -30.27
N ASP A 249 -37.75 24.51 -29.27
CA ASP A 249 -36.56 25.26 -28.82
C ASP A 249 -35.23 24.70 -29.34
N SER A 250 -35.27 23.69 -30.22
CA SER A 250 -34.07 23.12 -30.82
C SER A 250 -33.38 24.09 -31.79
N LEU A 251 -32.05 24.17 -31.67
CA LEU A 251 -31.19 24.99 -32.54
C LEU A 251 -30.61 24.19 -33.72
N GLU A 252 -31.14 23.01 -34.01
CA GLU A 252 -30.62 22.15 -35.07
C GLU A 252 -30.90 22.73 -36.47
N ILE A 253 -29.85 22.81 -37.30
CA ILE A 253 -29.91 23.40 -38.66
C ILE A 253 -30.93 22.66 -39.53
N ASP A 254 -31.00 21.33 -39.40
CA ASP A 254 -31.91 20.49 -40.20
C ASP A 254 -33.39 20.76 -39.88
N GLN A 255 -33.70 21.24 -38.67
CA GLN A 255 -35.04 21.71 -38.27
C GLN A 255 -35.35 23.09 -38.86
N ALA A 256 -34.36 23.98 -38.90
CA ALA A 256 -34.50 25.32 -39.50
C ALA A 256 -34.71 25.28 -41.03
N ILE A 257 -34.14 24.29 -41.72
CA ILE A 257 -34.32 24.08 -43.17
C ILE A 257 -35.46 23.10 -43.52
N ASN A 258 -36.16 22.56 -42.51
CA ASN A 258 -37.26 21.60 -42.65
C ASN A 258 -36.89 20.34 -43.48
N ASP A 259 -35.68 19.81 -43.28
CA ASP A 259 -35.21 18.58 -43.94
C ASP A 259 -35.80 17.35 -43.23
N GLN A 260 -37.01 16.97 -43.64
CA GLN A 260 -37.77 15.87 -43.04
C GLN A 260 -37.06 14.52 -43.12
N VAL A 261 -36.21 14.31 -44.12
CA VAL A 261 -35.48 13.04 -44.31
C VAL A 261 -34.42 12.89 -43.24
N LYS A 262 -33.58 13.91 -43.05
CA LYS A 262 -32.54 13.90 -42.00
C LYS A 262 -33.13 13.87 -40.59
N LEU A 263 -34.17 14.65 -40.33
CA LEU A 263 -34.85 14.65 -39.03
C LEU A 263 -35.41 13.26 -38.68
N THR A 264 -35.91 12.52 -39.67
CA THR A 264 -36.41 11.16 -39.45
C THR A 264 -35.25 10.18 -39.16
N VAL A 265 -34.15 10.28 -39.91
CA VAL A 265 -32.95 9.45 -39.67
C VAL A 265 -32.38 9.70 -38.27
N GLN A 266 -32.26 10.97 -37.89
CA GLN A 266 -31.75 11.36 -36.57
C GLN A 266 -32.66 10.88 -35.44
N ARG A 267 -33.98 11.01 -35.59
CA ARG A 267 -34.94 10.48 -34.61
C ARG A 267 -34.79 8.98 -34.41
N ASN A 268 -34.59 8.21 -35.48
CA ASN A 268 -34.36 6.76 -35.38
C ASN A 268 -33.03 6.45 -34.66
N GLN A 269 -31.98 7.23 -34.92
CA GLN A 269 -30.69 7.09 -34.23
C GLN A 269 -30.81 7.41 -32.74
N ASP A 270 -31.52 8.49 -32.39
CA ASP A 270 -31.75 8.89 -31.00
C ASP A 270 -32.61 7.86 -30.25
N GLN A 271 -33.64 7.30 -30.90
CA GLN A 271 -34.45 6.24 -30.33
C GLN A 271 -33.60 4.99 -30.04
N LEU A 272 -32.75 4.59 -30.99
CA LEU A 272 -31.83 3.47 -30.80
C LEU A 272 -30.81 3.76 -29.69
N PHE A 273 -30.30 4.98 -29.62
CA PHE A 273 -29.40 5.43 -28.56
C PHE A 273 -30.05 5.30 -27.18
N VAL A 274 -31.27 5.83 -27.01
CA VAL A 274 -32.02 5.77 -25.75
C VAL A 274 -32.29 4.32 -25.34
N GLN A 275 -32.73 3.48 -26.28
CA GLN A 275 -32.97 2.06 -26.03
C GLN A 275 -31.69 1.33 -25.59
N THR A 276 -30.59 1.54 -26.30
CA THR A 276 -29.29 0.93 -26.00
C THR A 276 -28.80 1.36 -24.61
N LYS A 277 -28.89 2.65 -24.29
CA LYS A 277 -28.46 3.17 -22.98
C LYS A 277 -29.34 2.70 -21.83
N LEU A 278 -30.66 2.59 -22.03
CA LEU A 278 -31.54 2.01 -21.02
C LEU A 278 -31.26 0.52 -20.79
N MET A 279 -31.03 -0.25 -21.85
CA MET A 279 -30.64 -1.66 -21.72
C MET A 279 -29.30 -1.82 -20.99
N GLN A 280 -28.29 -1.02 -21.34
CA GLN A 280 -26.99 -1.01 -20.64
C GLN A 280 -27.13 -0.66 -19.16
N LEU A 281 -27.89 0.40 -18.85
CA LEU A 281 -28.18 0.79 -17.47
C LEU A 281 -28.86 -0.35 -16.72
N SER A 282 -29.94 -0.89 -17.27
CA SER A 282 -30.70 -1.96 -16.63
C SER A 282 -29.86 -3.20 -16.35
N ALA A 283 -29.03 -3.63 -17.30
CA ALA A 283 -28.13 -4.75 -17.12
C ALA A 283 -27.16 -4.53 -15.94
N SER A 284 -26.67 -3.31 -15.76
CA SER A 284 -25.78 -2.98 -14.63
C SER A 284 -26.49 -3.00 -13.26
N PHE A 285 -27.82 -2.84 -13.23
CA PHE A 285 -28.66 -2.96 -12.02
C PHE A 285 -29.27 -4.37 -11.83
N GLU A 286 -28.92 -5.37 -12.64
CA GLU A 286 -29.35 -6.75 -12.41
C GLU A 286 -28.38 -7.50 -11.50
N PRO A 287 -28.85 -8.03 -10.34
CA PRO A 287 -28.00 -8.71 -9.36
C PRO A 287 -27.74 -10.19 -9.70
N THR A 288 -28.00 -10.64 -10.92
CA THR A 288 -27.87 -12.07 -11.29
C THR A 288 -26.43 -12.40 -11.63
N SER A 289 -25.93 -13.57 -11.21
CA SER A 289 -24.56 -14.03 -11.51
C SER A 289 -24.24 -13.99 -13.00
N SER A 290 -25.21 -14.33 -13.86
CA SER A 290 -25.08 -14.24 -15.32
C SER A 290 -24.94 -12.82 -15.87
N ALA A 291 -25.58 -11.82 -15.26
CA ALA A 291 -25.44 -10.42 -15.65
C ALA A 291 -24.14 -9.80 -15.12
N ILE A 292 -23.66 -10.26 -13.96
CA ILE A 292 -22.37 -9.88 -13.37
C ILE A 292 -21.21 -10.45 -14.20
N ASP A 293 -21.28 -11.72 -14.62
CA ASP A 293 -20.23 -12.35 -15.44
C ASP A 293 -20.14 -11.79 -16.86
N SER A 294 -21.24 -11.24 -17.38
CA SER A 294 -21.30 -10.67 -18.74
C SER A 294 -21.10 -9.15 -18.81
N SER A 295 -21.13 -8.45 -17.67
CA SER A 295 -20.90 -7.00 -17.59
C SER A 295 -19.81 -6.65 -16.58
N TYR A 296 -18.63 -6.28 -17.10
CA TYR A 296 -17.51 -5.78 -16.31
C TYR A 296 -17.89 -4.52 -15.49
N ASP A 297 -18.89 -3.77 -15.95
CA ASP A 297 -19.39 -2.53 -15.35
C ASP A 297 -20.66 -2.76 -14.49
N SER A 298 -20.81 -3.92 -13.84
CA SER A 298 -21.89 -4.13 -12.87
C SER A 298 -21.67 -3.27 -11.62
N ILE A 299 -22.62 -2.40 -11.29
CA ILE A 299 -22.56 -1.59 -10.05
C ILE A 299 -22.39 -2.47 -8.82
N TYR A 300 -23.01 -3.65 -8.82
CA TYR A 300 -22.93 -4.57 -7.68
C TYR A 300 -21.53 -5.14 -7.50
N LEU A 301 -20.82 -5.46 -8.59
CA LEU A 301 -19.45 -5.95 -8.52
C LEU A 301 -18.55 -4.87 -7.94
N ILE A 302 -18.60 -3.64 -8.47
CA ILE A 302 -17.75 -2.54 -7.99
C ILE A 302 -18.11 -2.17 -6.55
N PHE A 303 -19.40 -2.15 -6.20
CA PHE A 303 -19.83 -1.91 -4.84
C PHE A 303 -19.31 -2.98 -3.87
N GLN A 304 -19.33 -4.24 -4.29
CA GLN A 304 -18.80 -5.35 -3.51
C GLN A 304 -17.27 -5.24 -3.37
N THR A 305 -16.55 -4.90 -4.44
CA THR A 305 -15.10 -4.63 -4.39
C THR A 305 -14.78 -3.51 -3.40
N ILE A 306 -15.50 -2.38 -3.47
CA ILE A 306 -15.33 -1.27 -2.53
C ILE A 306 -15.60 -1.73 -1.08
N LEU A 307 -16.66 -2.52 -0.86
CA LEU A 307 -16.95 -3.07 0.47
C LEU A 307 -15.85 -3.97 0.99
N ASP A 308 -15.29 -4.81 0.13
CA ASP A 308 -14.23 -5.73 0.53
C ASP A 308 -12.90 -4.98 0.77
N SER A 309 -12.60 -3.93 -0.01
CA SER A 309 -11.50 -3.00 0.28
C SER A 309 -11.70 -2.24 1.60
N ILE A 310 -12.92 -1.79 1.92
CA ILE A 310 -13.25 -1.15 3.20
C ILE A 310 -13.04 -2.11 4.37
N LYS A 311 -13.48 -3.37 4.23
CA LYS A 311 -13.25 -4.41 5.25
C LYS A 311 -11.76 -4.68 5.42
N LEU A 312 -11.00 -4.76 4.33
CA LEU A 312 -9.56 -4.98 4.38
C LEU A 312 -8.88 -3.82 5.12
N LEU A 313 -9.21 -2.57 4.78
CA LEU A 313 -8.77 -1.38 5.50
C LEU A 313 -9.12 -1.41 6.99
N SER A 314 -10.36 -1.82 7.32
CA SER A 314 -10.81 -1.92 8.71
C SER A 314 -10.05 -3.00 9.48
N ASN A 315 -9.83 -4.16 8.87
CA ASN A 315 -9.08 -5.26 9.45
C ASN A 315 -7.61 -4.88 9.65
N GLU A 316 -6.99 -4.22 8.67
CA GLU A 316 -5.61 -3.74 8.78
C GLU A 316 -5.48 -2.67 9.87
N PHE A 317 -6.46 -1.77 9.97
CA PHE A 317 -6.52 -0.80 11.06
C PHE A 317 -6.64 -1.48 12.44
N ASP A 318 -7.54 -2.45 12.59
CA ASP A 318 -7.69 -3.21 13.83
C ASP A 318 -6.42 -4.00 14.17
N HIS A 319 -5.78 -4.58 13.15
CA HIS A 319 -4.51 -5.27 13.26
C HIS A 319 -3.38 -4.33 13.69
N ILE A 320 -3.30 -3.10 13.15
CA ILE A 320 -2.33 -2.07 13.56
C ILE A 320 -2.57 -1.63 15.01
N ASN A 321 -3.83 -1.43 15.41
CA ASN A 321 -4.15 -1.07 16.79
C ASN A 321 -3.83 -2.21 17.75
N ALA A 322 -4.08 -3.46 17.37
CA ALA A 322 -3.74 -4.65 18.15
C ALA A 322 -2.23 -4.90 18.21
N GLN A 323 -1.49 -4.57 17.12
CA GLN A 323 -0.03 -4.61 17.03
C GLN A 323 0.66 -3.38 17.64
N THR A 324 -0.04 -2.54 18.41
CA THR A 324 0.67 -1.60 19.29
C THR A 324 1.50 -2.41 20.28
N ILE A 325 2.75 -2.67 19.90
CA ILE A 325 3.77 -3.30 20.70
C ILE A 325 3.70 -2.62 22.05
N ASP A 326 3.26 -3.35 23.08
CA ASP A 326 3.30 -2.83 24.44
C ASP A 326 4.79 -2.66 24.76
N VAL A 327 5.28 -1.44 24.54
CA VAL A 327 6.68 -1.09 24.73
C VAL A 327 7.09 -1.46 26.15
N LYS A 328 6.17 -1.46 27.13
CA LYS A 328 6.47 -1.92 28.49
C LYS A 328 6.65 -3.43 28.57
N GLN A 329 5.88 -4.21 27.83
CA GLN A 329 6.03 -5.66 27.72
C GLN A 329 7.36 -6.01 27.02
N LEU A 330 7.65 -5.36 25.88
CA LEU A 330 8.87 -5.60 25.13
C LEU A 330 10.12 -5.13 25.90
N THR A 331 10.02 -4.02 26.64
CA THR A 331 11.09 -3.58 27.57
C THR A 331 11.26 -4.58 28.71
N LYS A 332 10.18 -5.13 29.27
CA LYS A 332 10.27 -6.19 30.29
C LYS A 332 10.92 -7.47 29.75
N ASP A 333 10.66 -7.83 28.50
CA ASP A 333 11.24 -9.03 27.89
C ASP A 333 12.71 -8.81 27.51
N ILE A 334 13.07 -7.61 27.04
CA ILE A 334 14.47 -7.19 26.88
C ILE A 334 15.18 -7.19 28.24
N ASP A 335 14.57 -6.65 29.29
CA ASP A 335 15.15 -6.65 30.64
C ASP A 335 15.32 -8.08 31.17
N LYS A 336 14.35 -8.97 30.95
CA LYS A 336 14.50 -10.41 31.27
C LYS A 336 15.64 -11.08 30.50
N LEU A 337 15.79 -10.76 29.21
CA LEU A 337 16.87 -11.28 28.37
C LEU A 337 18.24 -10.74 28.84
N LEU A 338 18.32 -9.46 29.21
CA LEU A 338 19.51 -8.82 29.77
C LEU A 338 19.89 -9.39 31.15
N ILE A 339 18.91 -9.76 31.96
CA ILE A 339 19.16 -10.47 33.24
C ILE A 339 19.82 -11.82 32.98
N ASN A 340 19.42 -12.52 31.92
CA ASN A 340 19.97 -13.82 31.54
C ASN A 340 21.30 -13.75 30.76
N PHE A 341 21.69 -12.58 30.26
CA PHE A 341 22.96 -12.37 29.56
C PHE A 341 24.19 -12.77 30.40
N LYS A 342 24.13 -12.61 31.74
CA LYS A 342 25.22 -13.03 32.64
C LYS A 342 25.47 -14.54 32.66
N ASN A 343 24.51 -15.35 32.20
CA ASN A 343 24.61 -16.80 32.18
C ASN A 343 25.05 -17.36 30.81
N ILE A 344 25.21 -16.52 29.80
CA ILE A 344 25.75 -16.92 28.49
C ILE A 344 27.27 -17.06 28.64
N ARG A 345 27.73 -18.29 28.85
CA ARG A 345 29.15 -18.63 28.79
C ARG A 345 29.59 -18.65 27.33
N ILE A 346 30.26 -17.59 26.89
CA ILE A 346 30.97 -17.57 25.61
C ILE A 346 32.13 -18.58 25.72
N PRO A 347 32.16 -19.67 24.91
CA PRO A 347 33.12 -20.77 25.10
C PRO A 347 34.58 -20.39 24.79
N LYS A 348 34.83 -19.21 24.22
CA LYS A 348 36.17 -18.69 23.96
C LYS A 348 36.20 -17.20 24.24
N GLN A 349 37.02 -16.78 25.19
CA GLN A 349 37.29 -15.38 25.44
C GLN A 349 37.85 -14.77 24.15
N LEU A 350 37.18 -13.77 23.58
CA LEU A 350 37.72 -13.01 22.46
C LEU A 350 39.08 -12.44 22.90
N PRO A 351 40.18 -12.73 22.18
CA PRO A 351 41.48 -12.23 22.56
C PRO A 351 41.47 -10.70 22.54
N ARG A 352 41.99 -10.08 23.60
CA ARG A 352 42.03 -8.61 23.79
C ARG A 352 42.87 -7.85 22.75
N HIS A 353 43.56 -8.58 21.87
CA HIS A 353 44.56 -8.10 20.93
C HIS A 353 44.65 -9.10 19.76
N LEU A 354 44.86 -8.60 18.55
CA LEU A 354 44.98 -9.40 17.32
C LEU A 354 46.30 -10.18 17.31
N ALA A 355 46.36 -11.27 16.53
CA ALA A 355 47.51 -12.18 16.49
C ALA A 355 48.83 -11.52 16.04
N GLN A 356 48.78 -10.32 15.45
CA GLN A 356 49.94 -9.59 14.95
C GLN A 356 50.45 -8.50 15.92
N ASP A 357 49.77 -8.20 17.03
CA ASP A 357 50.22 -7.20 18.02
C ASP A 357 51.41 -7.66 18.88
N ARG A 358 51.95 -8.86 18.64
CA ARG A 358 53.03 -9.47 19.45
C ARG A 358 54.30 -9.79 18.68
N SER A 359 54.44 -9.44 17.41
CA SER A 359 55.66 -9.76 16.66
C SER A 359 56.87 -8.91 17.06
N ASP A 360 56.66 -7.72 17.63
CA ASP A 360 57.75 -6.86 18.13
C ASP A 360 57.42 -6.35 19.54
N SER A 361 57.64 -7.20 20.55
CA SER A 361 57.68 -6.75 21.94
C SER A 361 59.06 -7.06 22.51
N ASN A 362 60.02 -6.16 22.28
CA ASN A 362 61.25 -6.17 23.04
C ASN A 362 60.97 -5.49 24.40
N PRO A 363 60.98 -6.22 25.54
CA PRO A 363 60.54 -5.67 26.83
C PRO A 363 61.47 -4.59 27.39
N ASP A 364 62.70 -4.51 26.88
CA ASP A 364 63.71 -3.55 27.33
C ASP A 364 63.68 -2.21 26.56
N ASP A 365 62.84 -2.08 25.52
CA ASP A 365 62.78 -0.89 24.65
C ASP A 365 61.77 0.17 25.10
N LEU A 366 61.09 -0.04 26.23
CA LEU A 366 60.03 0.87 26.73
C LEU A 366 60.50 1.83 27.83
N LEU A 367 61.80 1.90 28.14
CA LEU A 367 62.28 2.72 29.27
C LEU A 367 63.40 3.73 28.94
N ASP A 368 63.63 4.09 27.67
CA ASP A 368 64.53 5.21 27.35
C ASP A 368 63.91 6.24 26.40
N ALA A 369 63.26 7.25 26.97
CA ALA A 369 62.70 8.40 26.24
C ALA A 369 63.79 9.38 25.72
N SER A 370 65.06 8.99 25.77
CA SER A 370 66.21 9.86 25.46
C SER A 370 66.85 9.61 24.08
N VAL A 371 66.41 8.59 23.32
CA VAL A 371 67.04 8.19 22.03
C VAL A 371 66.07 8.24 20.83
N LEU A 372 64.98 9.00 20.91
CA LEU A 372 64.12 9.22 19.74
C LEU A 372 64.84 10.12 18.71
N GLY A 373 65.60 9.50 17.81
CA GLY A 373 66.16 10.13 16.62
C GLY A 373 65.06 10.66 15.68
N ALA A 374 65.43 11.60 14.80
CA ALA A 374 64.48 12.27 13.92
C ALA A 374 63.70 11.27 13.04
N VAL A 375 62.37 11.40 13.06
CA VAL A 375 61.43 10.60 12.24
C VAL A 375 61.64 10.97 10.77
N ILE A 376 62.21 10.06 9.99
CA ILE A 376 62.30 10.18 8.53
C ILE A 376 61.05 9.52 7.95
N TYR A 377 60.16 10.33 7.38
CA TYR A 377 59.00 9.83 6.64
C TYR A 377 59.47 9.27 5.29
N GLN A 378 59.57 7.95 5.16
CA GLN A 378 59.61 7.30 3.85
C GLN A 378 58.18 7.00 3.42
N ALA A 379 57.77 7.57 2.28
CA ALA A 379 56.49 7.28 1.67
C ALA A 379 56.51 5.84 1.13
N ASN A 380 55.84 4.92 1.80
CA ASN A 380 55.60 3.60 1.25
C ASN A 380 54.54 3.71 0.16
N THR A 381 54.96 3.40 -1.08
CA THR A 381 54.06 3.20 -2.21
C THR A 381 53.16 2.02 -1.88
N VAL A 382 51.88 2.31 -1.64
CA VAL A 382 50.86 1.27 -1.44
C VAL A 382 50.61 0.61 -2.79
N GLU A 383 51.14 -0.60 -2.99
CA GLU A 383 50.74 -1.43 -4.12
C GLU A 383 49.27 -1.84 -3.94
N ARG A 384 48.40 -1.34 -4.82
CA ARG A 384 47.01 -1.80 -4.91
C ARG A 384 47.00 -3.22 -5.45
N THR A 385 46.69 -4.19 -4.59
CA THR A 385 46.33 -5.55 -5.02
C THR A 385 45.00 -5.49 -5.78
N THR A 386 45.05 -5.68 -7.10
CA THR A 386 43.86 -5.86 -7.94
C THR A 386 43.35 -7.29 -7.80
N ALA A 387 42.13 -7.46 -7.30
CA ALA A 387 41.48 -8.78 -7.23
C ALA A 387 41.36 -9.38 -8.63
N THR A 388 41.80 -10.62 -8.79
CA THR A 388 41.76 -11.35 -10.06
C THR A 388 40.61 -12.36 -10.08
N VAL A 389 40.30 -12.92 -11.26
CA VAL A 389 39.25 -13.95 -11.41
C VAL A 389 39.49 -15.17 -10.50
N ALA A 390 40.74 -15.41 -10.08
CA ALA A 390 41.10 -16.48 -9.15
C ALA A 390 40.68 -16.22 -7.69
N ASP A 391 40.38 -14.96 -7.32
CA ASP A 391 39.94 -14.57 -5.97
C ASP A 391 38.41 -14.69 -5.81
N ASN A 392 37.69 -15.06 -6.87
CA ASN A 392 36.26 -15.33 -6.78
C ASN A 392 36.02 -16.61 -5.94
N PRO A 393 35.13 -16.56 -4.93
CA PRO A 393 34.75 -17.76 -4.19
C PRO A 393 34.14 -18.79 -5.16
N VAL A 394 34.36 -20.07 -4.87
CA VAL A 394 33.78 -21.17 -5.65
C VAL A 394 32.26 -21.04 -5.57
N ILE A 395 31.64 -20.64 -6.67
CA ILE A 395 30.19 -20.57 -6.82
C ILE A 395 29.68 -22.01 -6.66
N ALA A 396 28.77 -22.25 -5.71
CA ALA A 396 28.07 -23.52 -5.60
C ALA A 396 27.40 -23.79 -6.95
N GLY A 397 27.69 -24.94 -7.57
CA GLY A 397 27.03 -25.31 -8.81
C GLY A 397 25.53 -25.42 -8.58
N ASP A 398 24.74 -24.92 -9.52
CA ASP A 398 23.29 -25.13 -9.48
C ASP A 398 23.02 -26.64 -9.42
N ASP A 399 22.40 -27.08 -8.33
CA ASP A 399 21.88 -28.43 -8.21
C ASP A 399 20.88 -28.63 -9.34
N LYS A 400 21.23 -29.47 -10.32
CA LYS A 400 20.27 -29.94 -11.32
C LYS A 400 19.18 -30.70 -10.57
N ILE A 401 18.03 -30.06 -10.37
CA ILE A 401 16.81 -30.71 -9.92
C ILE A 401 16.44 -31.70 -11.03
N ASP A 402 16.76 -32.97 -10.81
CA ASP A 402 16.35 -34.05 -11.69
C ASP A 402 14.83 -34.17 -11.52
N ASP A 403 14.09 -33.66 -12.51
CA ASP A 403 12.65 -33.40 -12.48
C ASP A 403 11.86 -34.71 -12.61
N ASN A 404 12.01 -35.58 -11.62
CA ASN A 404 11.40 -36.91 -11.59
C ASN A 404 10.06 -36.85 -10.81
N GLN A 405 9.19 -35.90 -11.18
CA GLN A 405 7.90 -35.67 -10.52
C GLN A 405 7.02 -36.92 -10.45
N THR A 406 7.10 -37.78 -11.47
CA THR A 406 6.35 -39.04 -11.51
C THR A 406 6.79 -40.02 -10.43
N SER A 407 8.09 -40.11 -10.16
CA SER A 407 8.59 -41.01 -9.10
C SER A 407 8.27 -40.45 -7.71
N ALA A 408 8.37 -39.13 -7.54
CA ALA A 408 7.97 -38.44 -6.31
C ALA A 408 6.47 -38.62 -5.99
N LEU A 409 5.59 -38.45 -6.98
CA LEU A 409 4.16 -38.65 -6.81
C LEU A 409 3.82 -40.11 -6.44
N SER A 410 4.51 -41.08 -7.05
CA SER A 410 4.31 -42.50 -6.72
C SER A 410 4.75 -42.84 -5.29
N GLU A 411 5.83 -42.22 -4.83
CA GLU A 411 6.34 -42.36 -3.48
C GLU A 411 5.41 -41.70 -2.45
N PHE A 412 4.93 -40.49 -2.74
CA PHE A 412 3.94 -39.77 -1.94
C PHE A 412 2.66 -40.60 -1.75
N GLN A 413 2.11 -41.14 -2.85
CA GLN A 413 0.92 -41.99 -2.82
C GLN A 413 1.13 -43.26 -1.99
N LYS A 414 2.31 -43.89 -2.10
CA LYS A 414 2.59 -45.12 -1.37
C LYS A 414 2.74 -44.91 0.13
N LEU A 415 3.32 -43.78 0.55
CA LEU A 415 3.70 -43.56 1.95
C LEU A 415 2.59 -42.93 2.79
N ILE A 416 1.74 -42.09 2.19
CA ILE A 416 0.86 -41.15 2.92
C ILE A 416 -0.61 -41.24 2.51
N MET A 417 -0.92 -41.62 1.26
CA MET A 417 -2.31 -41.74 0.82
C MET A 417 -2.95 -43.02 1.38
N ILE A 418 -4.13 -42.88 1.98
CA ILE A 418 -4.96 -44.02 2.42
C ILE A 418 -5.86 -44.46 1.27
N ASP A 419 -6.41 -43.50 0.53
CA ASP A 419 -7.23 -43.71 -0.66
C ASP A 419 -6.92 -42.65 -1.74
N SER A 420 -7.70 -42.57 -2.82
CA SER A 420 -7.46 -41.62 -3.92
C SER A 420 -7.57 -40.14 -3.54
N LYS A 421 -8.23 -39.82 -2.42
CA LYS A 421 -8.55 -38.46 -1.96
C LYS A 421 -8.01 -38.13 -0.57
N ASN A 422 -8.01 -39.10 0.33
CA ASN A 422 -7.60 -38.93 1.72
C ASN A 422 -6.18 -39.44 1.97
N GLY A 423 -5.41 -38.63 2.70
CA GLY A 423 -4.09 -38.99 3.19
C GLY A 423 -3.91 -38.69 4.67
N ARG A 424 -2.95 -39.39 5.29
CA ARG A 424 -2.63 -39.26 6.71
C ARG A 424 -1.14 -39.40 6.95
N LEU A 425 -0.58 -38.46 7.71
CA LEU A 425 0.77 -38.54 8.24
C LEU A 425 0.73 -38.55 9.77
N ASP A 426 1.10 -39.67 10.38
CA ASP A 426 1.11 -39.84 11.85
C ASP A 426 2.36 -40.51 12.41
N ARG A 427 3.38 -40.74 11.57
CA ARG A 427 4.63 -41.42 11.93
C ARG A 427 5.83 -40.80 11.22
N ASN A 428 7.02 -41.06 11.74
CA ASN A 428 8.27 -40.69 11.09
C ASN A 428 8.37 -41.33 9.70
N LEU A 429 8.91 -40.59 8.74
CA LEU A 429 9.05 -41.02 7.35
C LEU A 429 10.50 -40.92 6.89
N GLU A 430 10.93 -41.96 6.18
CA GLU A 430 12.10 -41.91 5.32
C GLU A 430 11.65 -41.86 3.87
N VAL A 431 12.05 -40.81 3.17
CA VAL A 431 11.76 -40.60 1.73
C VAL A 431 13.06 -40.70 0.93
N SER A 432 12.97 -41.25 -0.26
CA SER A 432 14.09 -41.32 -1.21
C SER A 432 14.15 -40.09 -2.11
N ASN A 433 13.03 -39.40 -2.34
CA ASN A 433 12.96 -38.23 -3.22
C ASN A 433 12.75 -36.91 -2.43
N LEU A 434 13.50 -35.88 -2.80
CA LEU A 434 13.45 -34.55 -2.20
C LEU A 434 12.11 -33.84 -2.47
N VAL A 435 11.59 -34.00 -3.69
CA VAL A 435 10.31 -33.39 -4.08
C VAL A 435 9.16 -33.93 -3.22
N THR A 436 9.18 -35.23 -2.90
CA THR A 436 8.22 -35.85 -1.98
C THR A 436 8.27 -35.19 -0.60
N ARG A 437 9.47 -34.98 -0.05
CA ARG A 437 9.66 -34.32 1.25
C ARG A 437 9.05 -32.92 1.25
N ASP A 438 9.39 -32.12 0.25
CA ASP A 438 9.01 -30.71 0.20
C ASP A 438 7.52 -30.52 0.01
N GLU A 439 6.87 -31.37 -0.78
CA GLU A 439 5.41 -31.36 -0.93
C GLU A 439 4.68 -31.77 0.36
N ILE A 440 5.24 -32.69 1.16
CA ILE A 440 4.68 -33.03 2.49
C ILE A 440 4.77 -31.83 3.44
N ILE A 441 5.90 -31.12 3.44
CA ILE A 441 6.11 -29.93 4.27
C ILE A 441 5.19 -28.80 3.82
N ARG A 442 5.05 -28.60 2.51
CA ARG A 442 4.13 -27.63 1.92
C ARG A 442 2.67 -27.94 2.24
N LEU A 443 2.30 -29.21 2.31
CA LEU A 443 0.96 -29.59 2.73
C LEU A 443 0.76 -29.43 4.24
N TYR A 444 1.80 -29.63 5.06
CA TYR A 444 1.71 -29.34 6.49
C TYR A 444 1.44 -27.86 6.78
N SER A 445 2.04 -26.93 6.01
CA SER A 445 1.80 -25.50 6.25
C SER A 445 0.34 -25.10 6.03
N ALA A 446 -0.43 -25.86 5.25
CA ALA A 446 -1.87 -25.68 5.09
C ALA A 446 -2.68 -25.92 6.38
N THR A 447 -2.13 -26.61 7.40
CA THR A 447 -2.83 -26.84 8.68
C THR A 447 -3.20 -25.56 9.44
N ASN A 448 -2.54 -24.43 9.14
CA ASN A 448 -2.76 -23.14 9.81
C ASN A 448 -3.63 -22.17 9.00
N TYR A 449 -4.22 -22.60 7.87
CA TYR A 449 -5.02 -21.75 6.99
C TYR A 449 -6.42 -22.31 6.80
N ASP A 450 -7.39 -21.40 6.67
CA ASP A 450 -8.80 -21.74 6.40
C ASP A 450 -9.14 -21.69 4.88
N TYR A 451 -8.20 -21.22 4.05
CA TYR A 451 -8.33 -21.13 2.59
C TYR A 451 -7.28 -22.01 1.90
N TYR A 452 -7.72 -23.09 1.25
CA TYR A 452 -6.84 -24.11 0.69
C TYR A 452 -6.53 -23.93 -0.80
N GLU A 453 -7.13 -22.94 -1.47
CA GLU A 453 -7.01 -22.71 -2.93
C GLU A 453 -5.56 -22.46 -3.40
N SER A 454 -4.68 -21.99 -2.50
CA SER A 454 -3.25 -21.77 -2.79
C SER A 454 -2.37 -23.01 -2.58
N PHE A 455 -2.93 -24.12 -2.08
CA PHE A 455 -2.22 -25.36 -1.81
C PHE A 455 -2.61 -26.43 -2.82
N ALA A 456 -1.66 -26.77 -3.71
CA ALA A 456 -1.86 -27.80 -4.72
C ALA A 456 -0.61 -28.68 -4.86
N PRO A 457 -0.32 -29.59 -3.91
CA PRO A 457 0.83 -30.48 -4.03
C PRO A 457 0.65 -31.38 -5.25
N PHE A 458 1.69 -31.47 -6.06
CA PHE A 458 1.64 -32.15 -7.37
C PHE A 458 0.45 -31.71 -8.26
N GLY A 459 0.00 -30.45 -8.12
CA GLY A 459 -1.08 -29.86 -8.91
C GLY A 459 -2.49 -30.31 -8.53
N ARG A 460 -2.68 -31.01 -7.39
CA ARG A 460 -4.00 -31.39 -6.90
C ARG A 460 -4.48 -30.43 -5.82
N PRO A 461 -5.61 -29.73 -6.00
CA PRO A 461 -6.10 -28.78 -5.00
C PRO A 461 -6.45 -29.51 -3.71
N VAL A 462 -6.17 -28.88 -2.58
CA VAL A 462 -6.48 -29.41 -1.25
C VAL A 462 -7.86 -28.90 -0.82
N GLU A 463 -8.72 -29.80 -0.32
CA GLU A 463 -10.04 -29.44 0.20
C GLU A 463 -10.00 -29.15 1.71
N ASN A 464 -9.19 -29.89 2.47
CA ASN A 464 -9.12 -29.76 3.94
C ASN A 464 -7.82 -30.37 4.49
N VAL A 465 -7.20 -29.73 5.49
CA VAL A 465 -6.06 -30.27 6.25
C VAL A 465 -6.27 -30.05 7.74
N THR A 466 -6.14 -31.10 8.54
CA THR A 466 -6.30 -31.03 10.01
C THR A 466 -5.11 -31.62 10.75
N ALA A 467 -4.56 -30.88 11.71
CA ALA A 467 -3.43 -31.35 12.53
C ALA A 467 -3.87 -32.41 13.56
N ILE A 468 -3.04 -33.43 13.78
CA ILE A 468 -3.22 -34.50 14.76
C ILE A 468 -2.32 -34.24 15.96
N PHE A 469 -2.79 -33.43 16.92
CA PHE A 469 -2.01 -33.02 18.09
C PHE A 469 -1.54 -34.19 18.99
N GLU A 470 -2.20 -35.35 18.92
CA GLU A 470 -1.86 -36.53 19.75
C GLU A 470 -0.58 -37.25 19.31
N THR A 471 -0.09 -37.00 18.09
CA THR A 471 1.07 -37.71 17.52
C THR A 471 2.42 -37.24 18.07
N GLY A 472 2.51 -36.00 18.56
CA GLY A 472 3.79 -35.37 18.92
C GLY A 472 4.70 -35.14 17.70
N PRO A 473 5.98 -34.78 17.93
CA PRO A 473 6.86 -34.37 16.84
C PRO A 473 7.23 -35.53 15.92
N ILE A 474 7.07 -35.30 14.61
CA ILE A 474 7.34 -36.27 13.54
C ILE A 474 8.58 -35.85 12.76
N TRP A 475 9.43 -36.81 12.40
CA TRP A 475 10.64 -36.61 11.63
C TRP A 475 10.48 -37.11 10.20
N ILE A 476 10.83 -36.27 9.23
CA ILE A 476 10.89 -36.61 7.81
C ILE A 476 12.35 -36.50 7.37
N HIS A 477 12.93 -37.62 6.95
CA HIS A 477 14.33 -37.70 6.52
C HIS A 477 14.42 -38.12 5.05
N CYS A 478 15.23 -37.41 4.27
CA CYS A 478 15.54 -37.79 2.90
C CYS A 478 16.85 -38.58 2.86
N GLN A 479 16.87 -39.77 2.24
CA GLN A 479 18.01 -40.69 2.28
C GLN A 479 19.33 -40.10 1.76
N ASN A 480 19.26 -39.11 0.86
CA ASN A 480 20.42 -38.46 0.26
C ASN A 480 20.91 -37.22 1.04
N GLU A 481 20.29 -36.88 2.17
CA GLU A 481 20.66 -35.73 2.99
C GLU A 481 21.17 -36.11 4.36
N LYS A 482 21.91 -35.18 4.99
CA LYS A 482 22.36 -35.30 6.37
C LYS A 482 21.38 -34.72 7.39
N TYR A 483 20.36 -34.01 6.92
CA TYR A 483 19.42 -33.27 7.74
C TYR A 483 18.03 -33.88 7.65
N SER A 484 17.29 -33.84 8.76
CA SER A 484 15.89 -34.24 8.83
C SER A 484 15.02 -33.03 9.20
N VAL A 485 13.79 -33.02 8.67
CA VAL A 485 12.80 -32.00 8.99
C VAL A 485 11.91 -32.51 10.11
N GLN A 486 11.73 -31.68 11.14
CA GLN A 486 10.86 -31.98 12.27
C GLN A 486 9.55 -31.21 12.14
N LEU A 487 8.44 -31.93 12.01
CA LEU A 487 7.10 -31.37 12.12
C LEU A 487 6.62 -31.43 13.58
N PRO A 488 5.96 -30.38 14.11
CA PRO A 488 5.44 -30.38 15.48
C PRO A 488 4.43 -31.49 15.75
N ASN A 489 3.58 -31.81 14.78
CA ASN A 489 2.53 -32.83 14.85
C ASN A 489 2.30 -33.45 13.47
N GLY A 490 1.67 -34.63 13.43
CA GLY A 490 1.06 -35.20 12.23
C GLY A 490 -0.21 -34.49 11.77
N PHE A 491 -0.78 -34.92 10.66
CA PHE A 491 -1.96 -34.31 10.05
C PHE A 491 -2.73 -35.27 9.13
N TYR A 492 -4.02 -34.99 8.95
CA TYR A 492 -4.88 -35.56 7.91
C TYR A 492 -5.10 -34.53 6.82
N PHE A 493 -5.30 -35.00 5.59
CA PHE A 493 -5.64 -34.14 4.47
C PHE A 493 -6.55 -34.83 3.45
N ASN A 494 -7.31 -34.00 2.74
CA ASN A 494 -8.22 -34.42 1.68
C ASN A 494 -8.01 -33.54 0.43
N PHE A 495 -8.11 -34.16 -0.74
CA PHE A 495 -8.00 -33.54 -2.08
C PHE A 495 -9.32 -33.52 -2.85
#